data_AF-A0A1B0CGD2-F1
#
_entry.id   AF-A0A1B0CGD2-F1
#
_cell.length_a   1.000
_cell.length_b   1.000
_cell.length_c   1.000
_cell.angle_alpha   90.00
_cell.angle_beta   90.00
_cell.angle_gamma   90.00
#
_symmetry.space_group_name_H-M   'P 1'
#
loop_
_entity.id
_entity.type
_entity.pdbx_description
1 polymer ?
#
loop_
_entity_poly.entity_id
_entity_poly.type
_entity_poly.pdbx_seq_one_letter_code
_entity_poly.pdbx_strand_id
1 'polypeptide(L)'
;MSYTELEVGYQGLQQATSNRPGFYVGEGDIDLCDPTEIDSDGSVSSCSGKQVVVGVCAMAKKSQSKPMKEILTRLQEFEYIKIVVFPEEVILKDPVEKWPICDCLISFHSKGFPLEKAVNYSQLRKPYVINNLHTQYDIQDRRKVYSILESEGIEIPRYAVLDRDSPDPKHHELLESEDHVEVNGVTFNKPFVEKPVSAEDHNIYIYYPTSAGGGSQRLFRKIGSRSSVYSPESRVRKTGSFIYEDFMPTDGTDVKVYTVGPDYAHAEARKSPALDGKVERDREGKEIRYPVILSNAEKLISRKVCLAFKQTVCGFDLLRANGKSYVCDVNGFSFVKNSNKYYDDCAKILGNMILRELTPTLHIPWSVPFQLDDPPIVPTTFGKMMELRCVVAVIRHGR
;
A
#
# COMPACT_ATOMS: atom_id res chain seq x y z
N MET A 1 -34.26 23.86 1.32
CA MET A 1 -35.31 22.92 0.87
C MET A 1 -35.11 21.63 1.64
N SER A 2 -36.13 21.18 2.37
CA SER A 2 -36.03 20.03 3.29
C SER A 2 -36.09 18.71 2.54
N TYR A 3 -35.43 17.68 3.09
CA TYR A 3 -35.25 16.33 2.56
C TYR A 3 -36.52 15.58 2.13
N THR A 4 -37.71 16.07 2.49
CA THR A 4 -39.01 15.43 2.23
C THR A 4 -39.59 15.68 0.84
N GLU A 5 -39.04 16.58 0.03
CA GLU A 5 -39.53 16.82 -1.35
C GLU A 5 -38.82 15.98 -2.42
N LEU A 6 -37.76 15.24 -2.06
CA LEU A 6 -36.98 14.40 -2.99
C LEU A 6 -37.52 12.96 -3.15
N GLU A 7 -38.35 12.48 -2.22
CA GLU A 7 -38.82 11.09 -2.23
C GLU A 7 -40.07 10.86 -3.11
N VAL A 8 -40.86 11.89 -3.41
CA VAL A 8 -42.08 11.74 -4.23
C VAL A 8 -41.76 11.65 -5.73
N GLY A 9 -40.63 12.19 -6.18
CA GLY A 9 -40.23 12.19 -7.59
C GLY A 9 -39.69 10.84 -8.10
N TYR A 10 -39.29 9.93 -7.21
CA TYR A 10 -38.62 8.67 -7.59
C TYR A 10 -39.57 7.50 -7.85
N GLN A 11 -40.86 7.60 -7.48
CA GLN A 11 -41.83 6.51 -7.69
C GLN A 11 -42.45 6.50 -9.11
N GLY A 12 -42.34 7.59 -9.88
CA GLY A 12 -42.89 7.69 -11.24
C GLY A 12 -42.01 7.14 -12.36
N LEU A 13 -40.74 6.80 -12.09
CA LEU A 13 -39.75 6.40 -13.12
C LEU A 13 -39.58 4.88 -13.28
N GLN A 14 -40.28 4.06 -12.49
CA GLN A 14 -40.21 2.60 -12.58
C GLN A 14 -41.22 1.96 -13.55
N GLN A 15 -42.07 2.73 -14.23
CA GLN A 15 -43.08 2.20 -15.16
C GLN A 15 -42.83 2.50 -16.66
N ALA A 16 -41.70 3.11 -17.03
CA ALA A 16 -41.44 3.47 -18.42
C ALA A 16 -40.02 3.08 -18.89
N THR A 17 -39.73 1.78 -18.91
CA THR A 17 -38.52 1.23 -19.57
C THR A 17 -38.85 0.01 -20.42
N SER A 18 -39.79 0.17 -21.35
CA SER A 18 -39.96 -0.73 -22.50
C SER A 18 -39.75 0.05 -23.80
N ASN A 19 -38.51 0.45 -24.08
CA ASN A 19 -37.95 0.69 -25.43
C ASN A 19 -36.46 1.11 -25.33
N ARG A 20 -35.56 0.29 -25.91
CA ARG A 20 -34.12 0.60 -26.05
C ARG A 20 -33.88 1.40 -27.33
N PRO A 21 -33.06 2.47 -27.34
CA PRO A 21 -32.52 3.03 -28.58
C PRO A 21 -31.26 2.25 -29.00
N GLY A 22 -31.17 1.90 -30.29
CA GLY A 22 -30.02 1.22 -30.89
C GLY A 22 -28.92 2.21 -31.31
N PHE A 23 -27.66 1.83 -31.09
CA PHE A 23 -26.48 2.49 -31.65
C PHE A 23 -25.95 1.67 -32.82
N TYR A 24 -25.74 2.32 -33.97
CA TYR A 24 -25.19 1.73 -35.19
C TYR A 24 -23.68 1.97 -35.23
N VAL A 25 -22.88 0.91 -35.36
CA VAL A 25 -21.43 0.99 -35.60
C VAL A 25 -21.16 0.12 -36.84
N GLY A 26 -20.49 0.71 -37.83
CA GLY A 26 -20.33 0.15 -39.18
C GLY A 26 -19.51 -1.14 -39.25
N GLU A 27 -19.80 -1.92 -40.29
CA GLU A 27 -19.15 -3.18 -40.63
C GLU A 27 -17.65 -3.01 -40.89
N GLY A 28 -16.85 -3.78 -40.16
CA GLY A 28 -15.45 -4.08 -40.47
C GLY A 28 -15.21 -5.52 -40.08
N ASP A 29 -14.94 -6.36 -41.09
CA ASP A 29 -14.78 -7.80 -40.97
C ASP A 29 -13.71 -8.18 -39.93
N ILE A 30 -14.13 -8.92 -38.90
CA ILE A 30 -13.27 -9.67 -37.99
C ILE A 30 -13.74 -11.11 -38.09
N ASP A 31 -12.90 -11.99 -38.65
CA ASP A 31 -13.11 -13.43 -38.66
C ASP A 31 -13.17 -13.95 -37.21
N LEU A 32 -14.40 -14.12 -36.72
CA LEU A 32 -14.71 -14.84 -35.49
C LEU A 32 -14.79 -16.33 -35.85
N CYS A 33 -13.92 -17.15 -35.28
CA CYS A 33 -14.05 -18.60 -35.35
C CYS A 33 -15.43 -19.02 -34.81
N ASP A 34 -16.16 -19.75 -35.64
CA ASP A 34 -17.51 -20.24 -35.38
C ASP A 34 -17.51 -21.30 -34.26
N PRO A 35 -18.32 -21.18 -33.19
CA PRO A 35 -18.31 -22.13 -32.07
C PRO A 35 -18.93 -23.51 -32.35
N THR A 36 -19.18 -23.89 -33.61
CA THR A 36 -19.93 -25.12 -33.93
C THR A 36 -19.14 -26.25 -34.60
N GLU A 37 -17.81 -26.25 -34.56
CA GLU A 37 -17.05 -27.47 -34.89
C GLU A 37 -17.12 -28.48 -33.73
N ILE A 38 -18.11 -29.37 -33.83
CA ILE A 38 -18.27 -30.56 -33.01
C ILE A 38 -17.19 -31.56 -33.44
N ASP A 39 -16.21 -31.78 -32.58
CA ASP A 39 -15.26 -32.88 -32.71
C ASP A 39 -16.02 -34.22 -32.63
N SER A 40 -15.75 -35.12 -33.56
CA SER A 40 -16.51 -36.36 -33.81
C SER A 40 -16.28 -37.48 -32.78
N ASP A 41 -16.08 -37.15 -31.50
CA ASP A 41 -15.78 -38.18 -30.47
C ASP A 41 -16.42 -37.95 -29.09
N GLY A 42 -17.49 -37.15 -28.99
CA GLY A 42 -18.44 -37.23 -27.87
C GLY A 42 -17.87 -37.00 -26.45
N SER A 43 -16.67 -36.44 -26.32
CA SER A 43 -16.12 -36.01 -25.03
C SER A 43 -16.35 -34.51 -24.87
N VAL A 44 -16.92 -34.11 -23.73
CA VAL A 44 -17.01 -32.70 -23.34
C VAL A 44 -15.58 -32.25 -23.06
N SER A 45 -14.90 -31.74 -24.08
CA SER A 45 -13.62 -31.07 -23.90
C SER A 45 -13.87 -29.83 -23.06
N SER A 46 -13.65 -29.94 -21.75
CA SER A 46 -13.43 -28.76 -20.94
C SER A 46 -12.23 -28.06 -21.56
N CYS A 47 -12.44 -26.95 -22.24
CA CYS A 47 -11.37 -26.04 -22.64
C CYS A 47 -10.68 -25.55 -21.37
N SER A 48 -9.76 -26.36 -20.83
CA SER A 48 -8.84 -25.95 -19.78
C SER A 48 -7.81 -25.06 -20.45
N GLY A 49 -8.26 -23.86 -20.83
CA GLY A 49 -7.40 -22.81 -21.37
C GLY A 49 -6.21 -22.60 -20.44
N LYS A 50 -5.04 -22.30 -21.00
CA LYS A 50 -3.85 -21.98 -20.21
C LYS A 50 -4.19 -20.85 -19.22
N GLN A 51 -3.95 -21.08 -17.94
CA GLN A 51 -4.16 -20.09 -16.87
C GLN A 51 -2.82 -19.67 -16.27
N VAL A 52 -2.74 -18.43 -15.83
CA VAL A 52 -1.67 -17.91 -14.99
C VAL A 52 -1.92 -18.32 -13.55
N VAL A 53 -1.00 -19.06 -12.95
CA VAL A 53 -1.07 -19.46 -11.55
C VAL A 53 -0.42 -18.38 -10.68
N VAL A 54 -1.22 -17.74 -9.84
CA VAL A 54 -0.76 -16.72 -8.88
C VAL A 54 -0.65 -17.34 -7.49
N GLY A 55 0.58 -17.50 -7.02
CA GLY A 55 0.92 -18.01 -5.69
C GLY A 55 0.86 -16.91 -4.64
N VAL A 56 0.14 -17.14 -3.54
CA VAL A 56 0.13 -16.26 -2.36
C VAL A 56 0.91 -16.93 -1.23
N CYS A 57 2.11 -16.42 -0.95
CA CYS A 57 3.02 -16.96 0.07
C CYS A 57 3.21 -15.95 1.20
N ALA A 58 2.39 -16.09 2.24
CA ALA A 58 2.44 -15.28 3.46
C ALA A 58 1.86 -16.05 4.64
N MET A 59 2.18 -15.63 5.87
CA MET A 59 1.60 -16.22 7.09
C MET A 59 0.07 -16.22 7.05
N ALA A 60 -0.58 -17.25 7.62
CA ALA A 60 -2.02 -17.45 7.64
C ALA A 60 -2.79 -16.25 8.17
N LYS A 61 -2.26 -15.57 9.20
CA LYS A 61 -2.84 -14.33 9.74
C LYS A 61 -3.01 -13.24 8.67
N LYS A 62 -2.15 -13.22 7.65
CA LYS A 62 -2.17 -12.27 6.54
C LYS A 62 -2.92 -12.84 5.34
N SER A 63 -2.62 -14.06 4.92
CA SER A 63 -3.24 -14.70 3.74
C SER A 63 -4.73 -14.99 3.94
N GLN A 64 -5.18 -15.18 5.19
CA GLN A 64 -6.60 -15.39 5.53
C GLN A 64 -7.29 -14.12 6.06
N SER A 65 -6.63 -12.97 6.03
CA SER A 65 -7.22 -11.71 6.48
C SER A 65 -8.38 -11.30 5.57
N LYS A 66 -9.37 -10.58 6.13
CA LYS A 66 -10.52 -10.09 5.35
C LYS A 66 -10.11 -9.33 4.08
N PRO A 67 -9.19 -8.34 4.12
CA PRO A 67 -8.75 -7.64 2.91
C PRO A 67 -8.14 -8.58 1.86
N MET A 68 -7.33 -9.56 2.28
CA MET A 68 -6.75 -10.53 1.37
C MET A 68 -7.84 -11.35 0.69
N LYS A 69 -8.79 -11.92 1.45
CA LYS A 69 -9.88 -12.72 0.89
C LYS A 69 -10.72 -11.94 -0.12
N GLU A 70 -11.06 -10.69 0.19
CA GLU A 70 -11.82 -9.81 -0.69
C GLU A 70 -11.11 -9.57 -2.03
N ILE A 71 -9.79 -9.32 -1.99
CA ILE A 71 -8.97 -9.08 -3.20
C ILE A 71 -8.75 -10.37 -3.99
N LEU A 72 -8.44 -11.49 -3.31
CA LEU A 72 -8.23 -12.78 -3.98
C LEU A 72 -9.51 -13.29 -4.65
N THR A 73 -10.68 -13.10 -4.03
CA THR A 73 -11.97 -13.49 -4.63
C THR A 73 -12.21 -12.75 -5.95
N ARG A 74 -11.92 -11.44 -5.99
CA ARG A 74 -12.04 -10.62 -7.21
C ARG A 74 -10.98 -10.98 -8.25
N LEU A 75 -9.77 -11.32 -7.84
CA LEU A 75 -8.74 -11.81 -8.76
C LEU A 75 -9.13 -13.15 -9.41
N GLN A 76 -9.91 -13.99 -8.72
CA GLN A 76 -10.45 -15.24 -9.28
C GLN A 76 -11.55 -15.02 -10.33
N GLU A 77 -12.10 -13.81 -10.45
CA GLU A 77 -13.07 -13.47 -11.51
C GLU A 77 -12.39 -13.29 -12.88
N PHE A 78 -11.07 -13.13 -12.92
CA PHE A 78 -10.31 -13.09 -14.17
C PHE A 78 -10.21 -14.51 -14.77
N GLU A 79 -10.73 -14.67 -15.99
CA GLU A 79 -10.79 -15.95 -16.72
C GLU A 79 -9.46 -16.73 -16.74
N TYR A 80 -8.36 -16.01 -16.96
CA TYR A 80 -7.02 -16.58 -17.11
C TYR A 80 -6.19 -16.58 -15.82
N ILE A 81 -6.77 -16.31 -14.64
CA ILE A 81 -6.05 -16.31 -13.37
C ILE A 81 -6.54 -17.44 -12.47
N LYS A 82 -5.59 -18.22 -11.96
CA LYS A 82 -5.82 -19.23 -10.91
C LYS A 82 -5.03 -18.88 -9.66
N ILE A 83 -5.71 -18.69 -8.54
CA ILE A 83 -5.07 -18.39 -7.25
C ILE A 83 -4.70 -19.68 -6.50
N VAL A 84 -3.48 -19.75 -5.98
CA VAL A 84 -3.01 -20.80 -5.06
C VAL A 84 -2.44 -20.15 -3.80
N VAL A 85 -3.10 -20.33 -2.66
CA VAL A 85 -2.59 -19.85 -1.37
C VAL A 85 -1.73 -20.93 -0.75
N PHE A 86 -0.47 -20.62 -0.46
CA PHE A 86 0.47 -21.59 0.10
C PHE A 86 0.09 -21.87 1.56
N PRO A 87 -0.09 -23.14 1.96
CA PRO A 87 -0.39 -23.45 3.35
C PRO A 87 0.75 -23.02 4.28
N GLU A 88 0.43 -22.43 5.44
CA GLU A 88 1.45 -21.96 6.39
C GLU A 88 2.37 -23.10 6.85
N GLU A 89 1.82 -24.30 7.03
CA GLU A 89 2.60 -25.49 7.39
C GLU A 89 3.67 -25.83 6.34
N VAL A 90 3.34 -25.74 5.05
CA VAL A 90 4.28 -25.95 3.93
C VAL A 90 5.34 -24.86 3.93
N ILE A 91 4.95 -23.59 4.13
CA ILE A 91 5.87 -22.45 4.19
C ILE A 91 6.90 -22.65 5.32
N LEU A 92 6.46 -23.12 6.49
CA LEU A 92 7.34 -23.26 7.65
C LEU A 92 8.17 -24.55 7.60
N LYS A 93 7.53 -25.70 7.37
CA LYS A 93 8.15 -27.02 7.58
C LYS A 93 8.78 -27.61 6.32
N ASP A 94 8.18 -27.43 5.16
CA ASP A 94 8.61 -28.12 3.95
C ASP A 94 9.74 -27.38 3.23
N PRO A 95 10.67 -28.10 2.58
CA PRO A 95 11.69 -27.48 1.73
C PRO A 95 11.05 -26.85 0.48
N VAL A 96 11.71 -25.82 -0.07
CA VAL A 96 11.12 -24.93 -1.11
C VAL A 96 10.82 -25.66 -2.42
N GLU A 97 11.46 -26.78 -2.69
CA GLU A 97 11.25 -27.64 -3.85
C GLU A 97 9.84 -28.26 -3.83
N LYS A 98 9.26 -28.47 -2.63
CA LYS A 98 7.93 -29.06 -2.45
C LYS A 98 6.79 -28.03 -2.44
N TRP A 99 7.12 -26.74 -2.48
CA TRP A 99 6.10 -25.69 -2.47
C TRP A 99 5.29 -25.71 -3.77
N PRO A 100 4.01 -25.25 -3.74
CA PRO A 100 3.18 -25.19 -4.94
C PRO A 100 3.85 -24.33 -6.02
N ILE A 101 3.75 -24.76 -7.28
CA ILE A 101 4.31 -24.02 -8.43
C ILE A 101 3.36 -22.88 -8.80
N CYS A 102 3.92 -21.71 -9.13
CA CYS A 102 3.19 -20.56 -9.62
C CYS A 102 3.99 -19.78 -10.67
N ASP A 103 3.30 -19.14 -11.61
CA ASP A 103 3.90 -18.25 -12.62
C ASP A 103 4.14 -16.85 -12.04
N CYS A 104 3.28 -16.42 -11.12
CA CYS A 104 3.36 -15.15 -10.41
C CYS A 104 3.38 -15.38 -8.90
N LEU A 105 4.21 -14.65 -8.16
CA LEU A 105 4.34 -14.75 -6.71
C LEU A 105 3.98 -13.42 -6.02
N ILE A 106 2.96 -13.47 -5.17
CA ILE A 106 2.65 -12.45 -4.17
C ILE A 106 3.15 -12.96 -2.83
N SER A 107 4.27 -12.42 -2.35
CA SER A 107 4.87 -12.84 -1.07
C SER A 107 5.45 -11.66 -0.31
N PHE A 108 5.27 -11.67 1.00
CA PHE A 108 5.67 -10.56 1.86
C PHE A 108 5.93 -10.99 3.30
N HIS A 109 6.95 -10.39 3.90
CA HIS A 109 7.36 -10.63 5.27
C HIS A 109 6.32 -10.12 6.28
N SER A 110 6.19 -10.88 7.35
CA SER A 110 5.59 -10.45 8.62
C SER A 110 6.14 -11.33 9.73
N LYS A 111 6.05 -10.90 10.99
CA LYS A 111 6.53 -11.66 12.15
C LYS A 111 6.28 -13.19 12.03
N GLY A 112 7.37 -13.95 12.00
CA GLY A 112 7.38 -15.42 11.89
C GLY A 112 7.49 -15.97 10.46
N PHE A 113 7.54 -15.12 9.44
CA PHE A 113 7.66 -15.54 8.03
C PHE A 113 9.12 -15.83 7.65
N PRO A 114 9.43 -17.00 7.07
CA PRO A 114 10.78 -17.35 6.65
C PRO A 114 11.12 -16.70 5.30
N LEU A 115 11.49 -15.41 5.32
CA LEU A 115 11.78 -14.63 4.11
C LEU A 115 12.88 -15.27 3.25
N GLU A 116 13.91 -15.86 3.87
CA GLU A 116 14.99 -16.55 3.17
C GLU A 116 14.47 -17.73 2.34
N LYS A 117 13.53 -18.52 2.87
CA LYS A 117 12.91 -19.60 2.10
C LYS A 117 12.11 -19.06 0.91
N ALA A 118 11.40 -17.95 1.07
CA ALA A 118 10.70 -17.32 -0.04
C ALA A 118 11.67 -16.83 -1.14
N VAL A 119 12.82 -16.27 -0.75
CA VAL A 119 13.90 -15.89 -1.69
C VAL A 119 14.43 -17.11 -2.43
N ASN A 120 14.74 -18.19 -1.71
CA ASN A 120 15.22 -19.45 -2.31
C ASN A 120 14.19 -20.06 -3.26
N TYR A 121 12.91 -20.04 -2.90
CA TYR A 121 11.81 -20.45 -3.79
C TYR A 121 11.77 -19.61 -5.07
N SER A 122 11.88 -18.27 -4.93
CA SER A 122 11.87 -17.36 -6.08
C SER A 122 13.07 -17.57 -7.00
N GLN A 123 14.26 -17.84 -6.45
CA GLN A 123 15.45 -18.16 -7.24
C GLN A 123 15.33 -19.51 -7.97
N LEU A 124 14.75 -20.51 -7.31
CA LEU A 124 14.52 -21.85 -7.86
C LEU A 124 13.49 -21.85 -8.99
N ARG A 125 12.34 -21.21 -8.76
CA ARG A 125 11.16 -21.28 -9.66
C ARG A 125 11.05 -20.10 -10.63
N LYS A 126 11.76 -19.01 -10.38
CA LYS A 126 11.78 -17.78 -11.19
C LYS A 126 10.38 -17.24 -11.57
N PRO A 127 9.41 -17.14 -10.63
CA PRO A 127 8.11 -16.55 -10.93
C PRO A 127 8.24 -15.04 -11.16
N TYR A 128 7.23 -14.43 -11.79
CA TYR A 128 7.04 -12.98 -11.77
C TYR A 128 6.69 -12.53 -10.34
N VAL A 129 7.57 -11.75 -9.70
CA VAL A 129 7.42 -11.37 -8.29
C VAL A 129 6.80 -9.97 -8.16
N ILE A 130 5.62 -9.89 -7.55
CA ILE A 130 4.85 -8.63 -7.41
C ILE A 130 5.48 -7.66 -6.41
N ASN A 131 5.97 -8.19 -5.30
CA ASN A 131 6.66 -7.43 -4.26
C ASN A 131 8.05 -8.05 -4.10
N ASN A 132 9.09 -7.32 -4.49
CA ASN A 132 10.46 -7.84 -4.44
C ASN A 132 10.78 -8.33 -3.03
N LEU A 133 11.39 -9.52 -2.93
CA LEU A 133 11.65 -10.18 -1.65
C LEU A 133 12.92 -9.65 -0.96
N HIS A 134 13.95 -9.27 -1.72
CA HIS A 134 15.22 -8.81 -1.15
C HIS A 134 15.06 -7.45 -0.47
N THR A 135 14.33 -6.53 -1.10
CA THR A 135 14.03 -5.21 -0.53
C THR A 135 13.18 -5.28 0.74
N GLN A 136 12.58 -6.42 1.07
CA GLN A 136 11.87 -6.61 2.34
C GLN A 136 12.82 -6.76 3.53
N TYR A 137 14.10 -7.12 3.32
CA TYR A 137 15.13 -6.99 4.35
C TYR A 137 15.45 -5.51 4.61
N ASP A 138 15.57 -4.70 3.56
CA ASP A 138 15.82 -3.26 3.70
C ASP A 138 14.68 -2.56 4.45
N ILE A 139 13.43 -2.94 4.19
CA ILE A 139 12.24 -2.38 4.87
C ILE A 139 12.22 -2.69 6.37
N GLN A 140 12.90 -3.76 6.82
CA GLN A 140 12.97 -4.10 8.25
C GLN A 140 13.95 -3.22 9.04
N ASP A 141 14.80 -2.44 8.35
CA ASP A 141 15.79 -1.53 8.96
C ASP A 141 15.48 -0.08 8.54
N ARG A 142 15.07 0.74 9.52
CA ARG A 142 14.72 2.15 9.27
C ARG A 142 15.87 2.96 8.69
N ARG A 143 17.13 2.58 8.98
CA ARG A 143 18.32 3.24 8.43
C ARG A 143 18.38 3.05 6.92
N LYS A 144 18.12 1.82 6.46
CA LYS A 144 18.06 1.47 5.03
C LYS A 144 16.87 2.14 4.35
N VAL A 145 15.70 2.14 4.99
CA VAL A 145 14.52 2.87 4.50
C VAL A 145 14.86 4.34 4.26
N TYR A 146 15.46 5.02 5.23
CA TYR A 146 15.76 6.45 5.13
C TYR A 146 16.82 6.72 4.06
N SER A 147 17.88 5.91 4.02
CA SER A 147 18.91 6.01 2.98
C SER A 147 18.35 5.85 1.55
N ILE A 148 17.40 4.94 1.34
CA ILE A 148 16.72 4.78 0.04
C ILE A 148 15.88 6.03 -0.29
N LEU A 149 15.11 6.53 0.68
CA LEU A 149 14.28 7.73 0.49
C LEU A 149 15.13 8.97 0.13
N GLU A 150 16.26 9.17 0.80
CA GLU A 150 17.20 10.25 0.48
C GLU A 150 17.79 10.09 -0.92
N SER A 151 18.20 8.88 -1.31
CA SER A 151 18.79 8.62 -2.63
C SER A 151 17.82 8.92 -3.79
N GLU A 152 16.52 8.85 -3.52
CA GLU A 152 15.44 9.17 -4.46
C GLU A 152 15.00 10.64 -4.42
N GLY A 153 15.61 11.44 -3.54
CA GLY A 153 15.23 12.83 -3.29
C GLY A 153 13.78 12.95 -2.82
N ILE A 154 13.36 12.06 -1.93
CA ILE A 154 12.07 12.15 -1.23
C ILE A 154 12.29 12.90 0.08
N GLU A 155 11.47 13.91 0.34
CA GLU A 155 11.55 14.67 1.58
C GLU A 155 11.20 13.77 2.78
N ILE A 156 12.09 13.75 3.77
CA ILE A 156 11.94 13.06 5.05
C ILE A 156 12.32 14.03 6.19
N PRO A 157 11.89 13.79 7.44
CA PRO A 157 12.37 14.57 8.57
C PRO A 157 13.90 14.54 8.66
N ARG A 158 14.52 15.66 9.02
CA ARG A 158 15.97 15.69 9.28
C ARG A 158 16.26 14.72 10.42
N TYR A 159 17.26 13.86 10.24
CA TYR A 159 17.54 12.77 11.17
C TYR A 159 19.03 12.52 11.36
N ALA A 160 19.37 11.78 12.42
CA ALA A 160 20.68 11.20 12.66
C ALA A 160 20.51 9.80 13.26
N VAL A 161 21.48 8.93 13.00
CA VAL A 161 21.48 7.54 13.48
C VAL A 161 22.47 7.40 14.63
N LEU A 162 21.98 6.97 15.79
CA LEU A 162 22.81 6.50 16.90
C LEU A 162 22.89 4.98 16.84
N ASP A 163 23.99 4.46 16.31
CA ASP A 163 24.18 3.04 16.04
C ASP A 163 25.13 2.41 17.05
N ARG A 164 24.62 2.04 18.23
CA ARG A 164 25.41 1.50 19.35
C ARG A 164 25.94 0.09 19.10
N ASP A 165 25.47 -0.56 18.03
CA ASP A 165 25.91 -1.89 17.62
C ASP A 165 27.06 -1.82 16.60
N SER A 166 27.44 -0.61 16.16
CA SER A 166 28.51 -0.38 15.20
C SER A 166 29.89 -0.70 15.80
N PRO A 167 30.84 -1.23 15.00
CA PRO A 167 32.22 -1.38 15.45
C PRO A 167 32.96 -0.04 15.54
N ASP A 168 32.48 1.02 14.87
CA ASP A 168 33.12 2.34 14.89
C ASP A 168 32.54 3.21 16.03
N PRO A 169 33.36 3.58 17.03
CA PRO A 169 32.92 4.40 18.17
C PRO A 169 32.31 5.74 17.80
N LYS A 170 32.62 6.29 16.62
CA LYS A 170 32.06 7.57 16.16
C LYS A 170 30.55 7.55 15.97
N HIS A 171 29.96 6.37 15.81
CA HIS A 171 28.52 6.22 15.67
C HIS A 171 27.78 6.11 17.01
N HIS A 172 28.51 6.18 18.13
CA HIS A 172 27.99 6.01 19.49
C HIS A 172 27.85 7.34 20.24
N GLU A 173 28.22 8.45 19.60
CA GLU A 173 28.29 9.76 20.24
C GLU A 173 26.89 10.33 20.47
N LEU A 174 26.51 10.39 21.75
CA LEU A 174 25.28 11.02 22.21
C LEU A 174 25.59 11.94 23.38
N LEU A 175 25.36 13.24 23.18
CA LEU A 175 25.32 14.22 24.26
C LEU A 175 23.85 14.55 24.54
N GLU A 176 23.47 14.49 25.80
CA GLU A 176 22.11 14.78 26.24
C GLU A 176 22.11 15.98 27.19
N SER A 177 21.31 16.98 26.83
CA SER A 177 21.03 18.15 27.65
C SER A 177 19.58 18.09 28.17
N GLU A 178 19.12 19.16 28.82
CA GLU A 178 17.74 19.23 29.31
C GLU A 178 16.72 19.27 28.16
N ASP A 179 16.93 20.14 27.17
CA ASP A 179 15.99 20.42 26.08
C ASP A 179 16.50 20.08 24.66
N HIS A 180 17.63 19.39 24.56
CA HIS A 180 18.14 18.90 23.28
C HIS A 180 19.01 17.65 23.45
N VAL A 181 19.23 16.95 22.34
CA VAL A 181 20.28 15.94 22.19
C VAL A 181 21.19 16.29 21.02
N GLU A 182 22.44 15.86 21.09
CA GLU A 182 23.39 15.91 19.99
C GLU A 182 23.81 14.48 19.65
N VAL A 183 23.55 14.06 18.41
CA VAL A 183 23.82 12.71 17.92
C VAL A 183 24.83 12.83 16.80
N ASN A 184 26.04 12.32 17.01
CA ASN A 184 27.16 12.41 16.06
C ASN A 184 27.36 13.83 15.50
N GLY A 185 27.33 14.85 16.38
CA GLY A 185 27.47 16.26 16.02
C GLY A 185 26.20 16.96 15.51
N VAL A 186 25.08 16.25 15.39
CA VAL A 186 23.80 16.82 14.92
C VAL A 186 22.88 17.10 16.09
N THR A 187 22.53 18.37 16.32
CA THR A 187 21.63 18.79 17.40
C THR A 187 20.15 18.64 17.01
N PHE A 188 19.35 18.12 17.95
CA PHE A 188 17.89 18.03 17.89
C PHE A 188 17.31 18.66 19.16
N ASN A 189 16.63 19.80 18.99
CA ASN A 189 15.90 20.44 20.08
C ASN A 189 14.55 19.74 20.29
N LYS A 190 14.08 19.68 21.54
CA LYS A 190 12.74 19.17 21.81
C LYS A 190 11.68 20.13 21.22
N PRO A 191 10.60 19.61 20.59
CA PRO A 191 10.29 18.19 20.45
C PRO A 191 11.09 17.49 19.34
N PHE A 192 11.53 16.27 19.63
CA PHE A 192 12.14 15.35 18.67
C PHE A 192 11.59 13.93 18.85
N VAL A 193 11.75 13.10 17.83
CA VAL A 193 11.29 11.71 17.80
C VAL A 193 12.48 10.75 17.86
N GLU A 194 12.37 9.69 18.65
CA GLU A 194 13.35 8.61 18.77
C GLU A 194 12.71 7.28 18.33
N LYS A 195 13.18 6.71 17.22
CA LYS A 195 12.69 5.46 16.64
C LYS A 195 13.74 4.36 16.78
N PRO A 196 13.39 3.14 17.21
CA PRO A 196 14.29 2.00 17.11
C PRO A 196 14.73 1.78 15.66
N VAL A 197 16.00 1.40 15.44
CA VAL A 197 16.49 1.11 14.06
C VAL A 197 15.72 -0.03 13.41
N SER A 198 15.21 -0.99 14.19
CA SER A 198 14.29 -2.02 13.68
C SER A 198 12.92 -1.41 13.36
N ALA A 199 12.47 -1.57 12.12
CA ALA A 199 11.15 -1.15 11.69
C ALA A 199 10.02 -2.01 12.30
N GLU A 200 10.34 -3.23 12.75
CA GLU A 200 9.39 -4.10 13.46
C GLU A 200 9.17 -3.68 14.91
N ASP A 201 10.07 -2.89 15.49
CA ASP A 201 9.88 -2.29 16.79
C ASP A 201 9.10 -0.97 16.65
N HIS A 202 7.92 -0.93 17.27
CA HIS A 202 6.97 0.18 17.23
C HIS A 202 7.02 1.03 18.51
N ASN A 203 8.01 0.82 19.38
CA ASN A 203 8.23 1.61 20.58
C ASN A 203 8.92 2.94 20.20
N ILE A 204 8.15 3.85 19.61
CA ILE A 204 8.63 5.16 19.15
C ILE A 204 8.35 6.20 20.23
N TYR A 205 9.37 6.96 20.63
CA TYR A 205 9.24 7.95 21.71
C TYR A 205 9.32 9.36 21.15
N ILE A 206 8.55 10.27 21.73
CA ILE A 206 8.56 11.69 21.40
C ILE A 206 8.90 12.43 22.69
N TYR A 207 9.91 13.28 22.67
CA TYR A 207 10.37 14.00 23.86
C TYR A 207 9.90 15.44 23.82
N TYR A 208 9.28 15.93 24.90
CA TYR A 208 8.70 17.27 24.94
C TYR A 208 9.61 18.28 25.64
N PRO A 209 9.64 19.54 25.18
CA PRO A 209 10.47 20.56 25.80
C PRO A 209 9.98 20.89 27.21
N THR A 210 10.89 21.36 28.07
CA THR A 210 10.58 21.81 29.44
C THR A 210 9.51 22.91 29.44
N SER A 211 9.50 23.78 28.42
CA SER A 211 8.48 24.82 28.22
C SER A 211 7.05 24.27 28.02
N ALA A 212 6.90 23.01 27.60
CA ALA A 212 5.63 22.32 27.46
C ALA A 212 5.34 21.35 28.63
N GLY A 213 6.12 21.41 29.71
CA GLY A 213 6.00 20.54 30.88
C GLY A 213 6.93 19.32 30.87
N GLY A 214 7.77 19.16 29.85
CA GLY A 214 8.71 18.06 29.74
C GLY A 214 8.05 16.70 29.52
N GLY A 215 8.79 15.63 29.86
CA GLY A 215 8.34 14.25 29.70
C GLY A 215 8.46 13.71 28.27
N SER A 216 7.78 12.58 28.03
CA SER A 216 7.79 11.90 26.74
C SER A 216 6.46 11.20 26.43
N GLN A 217 6.10 11.14 25.16
CA GLN A 217 5.04 10.27 24.66
C GLN A 217 5.63 8.97 24.16
N ARG A 218 5.15 7.85 24.70
CA ARG A 218 5.63 6.51 24.34
C ARG A 218 4.58 5.81 23.47
N LEU A 219 4.84 5.76 22.16
CA LEU A 219 4.00 5.07 21.20
C LEU A 219 4.29 3.57 21.26
N PHE A 220 3.28 2.78 20.94
CA PHE A 220 3.40 1.33 20.86
C PHE A 220 2.38 0.77 19.87
N ARG A 221 2.59 -0.48 19.45
CA ARG A 221 1.60 -1.18 18.64
C ARG A 221 0.27 -1.23 19.41
N LYS A 222 -0.76 -0.63 18.82
CA LYS A 222 -2.10 -0.47 19.41
C LYS A 222 -2.57 -1.68 20.24
N ILE A 223 -2.95 -1.40 21.49
CA ILE A 223 -3.54 -2.35 22.44
C ILE A 223 -4.90 -1.79 22.86
N GLY A 224 -5.99 -2.46 22.45
CA GLY A 224 -7.35 -1.99 22.74
C GLY A 224 -7.62 -0.59 22.17
N SER A 225 -7.91 0.37 23.04
CA SER A 225 -8.22 1.78 22.71
C SER A 225 -7.01 2.72 22.81
N ARG A 226 -5.79 2.20 23.00
CA ARG A 226 -4.57 3.00 23.16
C ARG A 226 -3.52 2.71 22.10
N SER A 227 -2.84 3.76 21.64
CA SER A 227 -1.71 3.72 20.71
C SER A 227 -0.46 4.42 21.25
N SER A 228 -0.58 5.17 22.34
CA SER A 228 0.54 5.73 23.08
C SER A 228 0.13 6.07 24.52
N VAL A 229 1.11 6.40 25.35
CA VAL A 229 0.92 6.86 26.73
C VAL A 229 1.95 7.93 27.08
N TYR A 230 1.54 8.93 27.85
CA TYR A 230 2.46 9.92 28.41
C TYR A 230 3.31 9.30 29.53
N SER A 231 4.57 9.72 29.62
CA SER A 231 5.51 9.37 30.67
C SER A 231 6.20 10.64 31.17
N PRO A 232 6.41 10.80 32.49
CA PRO A 232 7.17 11.94 33.02
C PRO A 232 8.68 11.84 32.71
N GLU A 233 9.16 10.70 32.22
CA GLU A 233 10.56 10.52 31.85
C GLU A 233 10.93 11.44 30.68
N SER A 234 11.94 12.27 30.91
CA SER A 234 12.41 13.28 29.95
C SER A 234 13.75 12.90 29.32
N ARG A 235 14.36 11.79 29.76
CA ARG A 235 15.64 11.28 29.28
C ARG A 235 15.50 10.24 28.19
N VAL A 236 16.45 10.24 27.25
CA VAL A 236 16.50 9.31 26.13
C VAL A 236 16.91 7.90 26.53
N ARG A 237 16.53 6.90 25.72
CA ARG A 237 16.89 5.50 25.99
C ARG A 237 18.41 5.29 25.91
N LYS A 238 18.94 4.56 26.89
CA LYS A 238 20.39 4.33 27.04
C LYS A 238 20.90 3.06 26.38
N THR A 239 20.01 2.14 26.03
CA THR A 239 20.34 0.84 25.41
C THR A 239 19.60 0.68 24.09
N GLY A 240 20.25 0.02 23.13
CA GLY A 240 19.75 -0.17 21.76
C GLY A 240 20.16 0.96 20.81
N SER A 241 19.91 0.75 19.52
CA SER A 241 20.25 1.71 18.45
C SER A 241 19.00 2.42 17.95
N PHE A 242 19.11 3.73 17.69
CA PHE A 242 17.96 4.59 17.40
C PHE A 242 18.22 5.58 16.26
N ILE A 243 17.14 6.00 15.60
CA ILE A 243 17.09 7.19 14.76
C ILE A 243 16.48 8.32 15.58
N TYR A 244 17.17 9.45 15.63
CA TYR A 244 16.64 10.71 16.16
C TYR A 244 16.26 11.60 14.99
N GLU A 245 15.05 12.16 15.01
CA GLU A 245 14.56 13.03 13.94
C GLU A 245 13.77 14.22 14.48
N ASP A 246 13.70 15.29 13.67
CA ASP A 246 12.86 16.44 13.97
C ASP A 246 11.38 16.05 14.09
N PHE A 247 10.71 16.55 15.13
CA PHE A 247 9.27 16.40 15.24
C PHE A 247 8.56 17.33 14.25
N MET A 248 7.74 16.76 13.37
CA MET A 248 7.02 17.53 12.36
C MET A 248 5.64 17.98 12.89
N PRO A 249 5.36 19.30 12.97
CA PRO A 249 4.07 19.79 13.46
C PRO A 249 3.00 19.62 12.38
N THR A 250 2.21 18.55 12.49
CA THR A 250 1.04 18.30 11.64
C THR A 250 -0.25 18.82 12.30
N ASP A 251 -1.37 18.81 11.56
CA ASP A 251 -2.71 19.11 12.09
C ASP A 251 -3.28 17.99 12.99
N GLY A 252 -2.42 17.21 13.64
CA GLY A 252 -2.80 16.13 14.53
C GLY A 252 -3.21 14.83 13.84
N THR A 253 -2.95 14.70 12.54
CA THR A 253 -3.22 13.48 11.77
C THR A 253 -2.01 12.99 10.99
N ASP A 254 -1.93 11.67 10.82
CA ASP A 254 -0.96 11.02 9.95
C ASP A 254 -1.68 10.56 8.68
N VAL A 255 -1.13 10.86 7.51
CA VAL A 255 -1.68 10.41 6.23
C VAL A 255 -1.08 9.06 5.89
N LYS A 256 -1.93 8.04 5.73
CA LYS A 256 -1.52 6.68 5.36
C LYS A 256 -1.79 6.46 3.89
N VAL A 257 -0.74 6.12 3.15
CA VAL A 257 -0.81 5.92 1.70
C VAL A 257 -0.59 4.45 1.38
N TYR A 258 -1.36 3.96 0.42
CA TYR A 258 -1.38 2.56 -0.02
C TYR A 258 -1.32 2.51 -1.55
N THR A 259 -0.17 2.10 -2.09
CA THR A 259 0.05 1.95 -3.53
C THR A 259 -0.44 0.59 -4.02
N VAL A 260 -0.85 0.55 -5.29
CA VAL A 260 -1.02 -0.69 -6.06
C VAL A 260 -0.42 -0.42 -7.43
N GLY A 261 0.87 -0.69 -7.56
CA GLY A 261 1.67 -0.18 -8.67
C GLY A 261 2.00 1.30 -8.52
N PRO A 262 2.81 1.86 -9.44
CA PRO A 262 3.35 3.21 -9.32
C PRO A 262 2.33 4.32 -9.56
N ASP A 263 1.21 4.02 -10.24
CA ASP A 263 0.25 5.02 -10.73
C ASP A 263 -1.08 5.07 -9.96
N TYR A 264 -1.28 4.15 -9.02
CA TYR A 264 -2.42 4.16 -8.11
C TYR A 264 -1.97 4.28 -6.67
N ALA A 265 -2.57 5.23 -5.95
CA ALA A 265 -2.36 5.41 -4.52
C ALA A 265 -3.67 5.83 -3.83
N HIS A 266 -4.11 5.02 -2.86
CA HIS A 266 -5.18 5.38 -1.95
C HIS A 266 -4.61 6.05 -0.70
N ALA A 267 -5.27 7.08 -0.18
CA ALA A 267 -4.85 7.74 1.04
C ALA A 267 -6.00 7.96 2.04
N GLU A 268 -5.70 7.72 3.30
CA GLU A 268 -6.61 7.98 4.43
C GLU A 268 -5.81 8.58 5.59
N ALA A 269 -6.36 9.58 6.27
CA ALA A 269 -5.76 10.14 7.47
C ALA A 269 -6.33 9.47 8.72
N ARG A 270 -5.48 9.36 9.75
CA ARG A 270 -5.87 8.90 11.09
C ARG A 270 -5.33 9.86 12.13
N LYS A 271 -5.98 9.93 13.29
CA LYS A 271 -5.45 10.69 14.43
C LYS A 271 -4.04 10.21 14.77
N SER A 272 -3.12 11.16 14.89
CA SER A 272 -1.72 10.86 15.21
C SER A 272 -1.62 10.30 16.63
N PRO A 273 -0.90 9.18 16.84
CA PRO A 273 -0.65 8.65 18.16
C PRO A 273 0.27 9.57 18.98
N ALA A 274 0.89 10.59 18.37
CA ALA A 274 1.67 11.62 19.05
C ALA A 274 0.84 12.54 19.96
N LEU A 275 -0.50 12.56 19.80
CA LEU A 275 -1.40 13.36 20.63
C LEU A 275 -1.65 12.69 22.00
N ASP A 276 -2.90 12.34 22.30
CA ASP A 276 -3.32 11.76 23.60
C ASP A 276 -3.21 10.22 23.66
N GLY A 277 -2.86 9.58 22.54
CA GLY A 277 -2.80 8.13 22.41
C GLY A 277 -4.15 7.40 22.49
N LYS A 278 -5.28 8.11 22.52
CA LYS A 278 -6.63 7.51 22.51
C LYS A 278 -7.07 7.29 21.07
N VAL A 279 -7.35 6.03 20.75
CA VAL A 279 -7.82 5.61 19.43
C VAL A 279 -9.29 5.98 19.29
N GLU A 280 -9.59 6.83 18.32
CA GLU A 280 -10.96 7.23 18.00
C GLU A 280 -11.67 6.11 17.25
N ARG A 281 -12.89 5.79 17.67
CA ARG A 281 -13.69 4.72 17.10
C ARG A 281 -15.09 5.21 16.75
N ASP A 282 -15.63 4.68 15.65
CA ASP A 282 -17.00 4.89 15.24
C ASP A 282 -17.99 4.06 16.09
N ARG A 283 -19.28 4.17 15.78
CA ARG A 283 -20.36 3.44 16.47
C ARG A 283 -20.24 1.91 16.33
N GLU A 284 -19.54 1.43 15.31
CA GLU A 284 -19.27 0.00 15.06
C GLU A 284 -17.96 -0.47 15.72
N GLY A 285 -17.27 0.42 16.45
CA GLY A 285 -16.00 0.14 17.10
C GLY A 285 -14.80 0.10 16.15
N LYS A 286 -14.92 0.53 14.89
CA LYS A 286 -13.81 0.64 13.94
C LYS A 286 -13.08 1.96 14.16
N GLU A 287 -11.77 1.95 13.92
CA GLU A 287 -10.95 3.17 14.01
C GLU A 287 -11.38 4.19 12.96
N ILE A 288 -11.61 5.43 13.38
CA ILE A 288 -12.04 6.53 12.49
C ILE A 288 -10.91 6.85 11.50
N ARG A 289 -11.31 7.05 10.24
CA ARG A 289 -10.44 7.38 9.11
C ARG A 289 -11.07 8.53 8.34
N TYR A 290 -10.24 9.45 7.88
CA TYR A 290 -10.68 10.57 7.06
C TYR A 290 -10.17 10.36 5.64
N PRO A 291 -11.03 10.50 4.61
CA PRO A 291 -10.58 10.37 3.23
C PRO A 291 -9.57 11.47 2.91
N VAL A 292 -8.49 11.11 2.22
CA VAL A 292 -7.45 12.07 1.80
C VAL A 292 -7.29 12.01 0.29
N ILE A 293 -7.31 13.18 -0.34
CA ILE A 293 -6.88 13.33 -1.72
C ILE A 293 -5.40 13.74 -1.69
N LEU A 294 -4.57 12.97 -2.39
CA LEU A 294 -3.16 13.29 -2.56
C LEU A 294 -2.99 14.41 -3.58
N SER A 295 -2.12 15.36 -3.26
CA SER A 295 -1.64 16.35 -4.21
C SER A 295 -0.77 15.71 -5.30
N ASN A 296 -0.48 16.44 -6.37
CA ASN A 296 0.39 15.94 -7.45
C ASN A 296 1.80 15.62 -6.95
N ALA A 297 2.33 16.43 -6.02
CA ALA A 297 3.62 16.16 -5.39
C ALA A 297 3.59 14.85 -4.60
N GLU A 298 2.53 14.60 -3.84
CA GLU A 298 2.39 13.37 -3.06
C GLU A 298 2.15 12.14 -3.93
N LYS A 299 1.44 12.26 -5.06
CA LYS A 299 1.32 11.18 -6.06
C LYS A 299 2.68 10.82 -6.64
N LEU A 300 3.53 11.81 -6.92
CA LEU A 300 4.91 11.56 -7.35
C LEU A 300 5.75 10.89 -6.24
N ILE A 301 5.56 11.28 -4.98
CA ILE A 301 6.18 10.57 -3.83
C ILE A 301 5.71 9.11 -3.80
N SER A 302 4.40 8.84 -3.94
CA SER A 302 3.86 7.47 -3.98
C SER A 302 4.49 6.64 -5.09
N ARG A 303 4.62 7.22 -6.30
CA ARG A 303 5.28 6.59 -7.43
C ARG A 303 6.73 6.24 -7.11
N LYS A 304 7.51 7.20 -6.58
CA LYS A 304 8.92 6.97 -6.22
C LYS A 304 9.05 5.90 -5.14
N VAL A 305 8.26 5.94 -4.07
CA VAL A 305 8.28 4.93 -3.00
C VAL A 305 7.98 3.54 -3.54
N CYS A 306 6.95 3.39 -4.39
CA CYS A 306 6.60 2.12 -5.01
C CYS A 306 7.78 1.53 -5.82
N LEU A 307 8.42 2.36 -6.65
CA LEU A 307 9.50 1.93 -7.54
C LEU A 307 10.82 1.68 -6.79
N ALA A 308 11.21 2.58 -5.89
CA ALA A 308 12.47 2.51 -5.16
C ALA A 308 12.54 1.27 -4.26
N PHE A 309 11.45 0.97 -3.53
CA PHE A 309 11.36 -0.21 -2.69
C PHE A 309 10.93 -1.47 -3.48
N LYS A 310 10.64 -1.35 -4.77
CA LYS A 310 10.18 -2.43 -5.65
C LYS A 310 9.00 -3.20 -5.04
N GLN A 311 8.10 -2.47 -4.38
CA GLN A 311 6.91 -2.98 -3.73
C GLN A 311 5.69 -2.48 -4.49
N THR A 312 5.11 -3.31 -5.36
CA THR A 312 3.88 -2.94 -6.08
C THR A 312 2.77 -2.58 -5.10
N VAL A 313 2.50 -3.46 -4.13
CA VAL A 313 1.61 -3.18 -3.02
C VAL A 313 2.46 -2.63 -1.87
N CYS A 314 2.37 -1.33 -1.59
CA CYS A 314 3.20 -0.69 -0.57
C CYS A 314 2.38 0.26 0.30
N GLY A 315 2.54 0.15 1.62
CA GLY A 315 2.03 1.11 2.59
C GLY A 315 3.15 2.02 3.09
N PHE A 316 2.90 3.32 3.19
CA PHE A 316 3.83 4.27 3.82
C PHE A 316 3.06 5.43 4.48
N ASP A 317 3.71 6.11 5.41
CA ASP A 317 3.12 7.20 6.18
C ASP A 317 3.72 8.55 5.74
N LEU A 318 2.85 9.54 5.59
CA LEU A 318 3.15 10.93 5.26
C LEU A 318 2.75 11.87 6.39
N LEU A 319 3.63 12.82 6.67
CA LEU A 319 3.40 13.96 7.55
C LEU A 319 3.26 15.22 6.69
N ARG A 320 2.08 15.84 6.70
CA ARG A 320 1.85 17.16 6.10
C ARG A 320 2.22 18.22 7.14
N ALA A 321 3.31 18.93 6.92
CA ALA A 321 3.83 19.94 7.83
C ALA A 321 4.49 21.08 7.05
N ASN A 322 4.33 22.32 7.50
CA ASN A 322 4.98 23.51 6.92
C ASN A 322 4.80 23.65 5.39
N GLY A 323 3.62 23.28 4.88
CA GLY A 323 3.31 23.34 3.44
C GLY A 323 4.00 22.27 2.57
N LYS A 324 4.66 21.30 3.18
CA LYS A 324 5.32 20.16 2.53
C LYS A 324 4.77 18.83 3.05
N SER A 325 5.12 17.74 2.36
CA SER A 325 4.79 16.37 2.76
C SER A 325 6.07 15.56 2.93
N TYR A 326 6.24 14.95 4.09
CA TYR A 326 7.43 14.20 4.49
C TYR A 326 7.09 12.73 4.68
N VAL A 327 7.87 11.82 4.11
CA VAL A 327 7.74 10.38 4.41
C VAL A 327 8.41 10.09 5.74
N CYS A 328 7.72 9.44 6.67
CA CYS A 328 8.27 9.11 8.00
C CYS A 328 8.33 7.61 8.30
N ASP A 329 7.70 6.78 7.47
CA ASP A 329 7.69 5.32 7.61
C ASP A 329 7.32 4.65 6.28
N VAL A 330 7.98 3.54 5.93
CA VAL A 330 7.65 2.68 4.78
C VAL A 330 7.49 1.26 5.29
N ASN A 331 6.28 0.70 5.12
CA ASN A 331 5.88 -0.57 5.74
C ASN A 331 5.97 -1.78 4.79
N GLY A 332 6.17 -1.55 3.49
CA GLY A 332 6.05 -2.59 2.47
C GLY A 332 4.60 -3.06 2.31
N PHE A 333 4.38 -4.37 2.12
CA PHE A 333 3.06 -4.90 1.76
C PHE A 333 1.96 -4.55 2.77
N SER A 334 0.97 -3.78 2.33
CA SER A 334 -0.15 -3.34 3.16
C SER A 334 -1.39 -3.05 2.33
N PHE A 335 -2.53 -3.59 2.75
CA PHE A 335 -3.83 -3.30 2.14
C PHE A 335 -4.63 -2.32 2.99
N VAL A 336 -5.41 -1.47 2.30
CA VAL A 336 -6.49 -0.69 2.92
C VAL A 336 -7.52 -1.65 3.50
N LYS A 337 -8.19 -1.24 4.58
CA LYS A 337 -9.24 -2.04 5.22
C LYS A 337 -10.58 -1.34 5.11
N ASN A 338 -11.64 -2.12 4.90
CA ASN A 338 -13.04 -1.68 4.88
C ASN A 338 -13.36 -0.71 3.73
N SER A 339 -12.72 -0.86 2.57
CA SER A 339 -13.04 -0.08 1.38
C SER A 339 -13.26 -1.02 0.20
N ASN A 340 -14.52 -1.23 -0.18
CA ASN A 340 -14.87 -2.10 -1.31
C ASN A 340 -14.28 -1.56 -2.61
N LYS A 341 -14.35 -0.24 -2.84
CA LYS A 341 -13.70 0.41 -3.98
C LYS A 341 -12.22 0.08 -4.06
N TYR A 342 -11.49 0.14 -2.93
CA TYR A 342 -10.08 -0.24 -2.93
C TYR A 342 -9.88 -1.72 -3.29
N TYR A 343 -10.73 -2.62 -2.81
CA TYR A 343 -10.62 -4.05 -3.15
C TYR A 343 -10.87 -4.30 -4.64
N ASP A 344 -11.86 -3.63 -5.23
CA ASP A 344 -12.17 -3.67 -6.67
C ASP A 344 -10.97 -3.14 -7.48
N ASP A 345 -10.51 -1.93 -7.17
CA ASP A 345 -9.40 -1.27 -7.86
C ASP A 345 -8.10 -2.09 -7.73
N CYS A 346 -7.77 -2.55 -6.51
CA CYS A 346 -6.56 -3.31 -6.23
C CYS A 346 -6.55 -4.64 -6.99
N ALA A 347 -7.65 -5.40 -6.96
CA ALA A 347 -7.74 -6.66 -7.69
C ALA A 347 -7.65 -6.44 -9.20
N LYS A 348 -8.33 -5.41 -9.72
CA LYS A 348 -8.30 -5.09 -11.15
C LYS A 348 -6.89 -4.71 -11.62
N ILE A 349 -6.21 -3.83 -10.89
CA ILE A 349 -4.84 -3.40 -11.22
C ILE A 349 -3.86 -4.57 -11.14
N LEU A 350 -3.90 -5.36 -10.06
CA LEU A 350 -3.03 -6.53 -9.92
C LEU A 350 -3.28 -7.56 -11.03
N GLY A 351 -4.55 -7.88 -11.32
CA GLY A 351 -4.92 -8.83 -12.36
C GLY A 351 -4.45 -8.39 -13.74
N ASN A 352 -4.70 -7.12 -14.10
CA ASN A 352 -4.24 -6.56 -15.37
C ASN A 352 -2.70 -6.54 -15.49
N MET A 353 -1.99 -6.20 -14.42
CA MET A 353 -0.52 -6.18 -14.42
C MET A 353 0.06 -7.59 -14.57
N ILE A 354 -0.51 -8.58 -13.85
CA ILE A 354 -0.10 -9.99 -13.94
C ILE A 354 -0.34 -10.53 -15.35
N LEU A 355 -1.53 -10.31 -15.91
CA LEU A 355 -1.87 -10.80 -17.24
C LEU A 355 -1.05 -10.09 -18.32
N ARG A 356 -0.84 -8.78 -18.22
CA ARG A 356 -0.01 -8.03 -19.17
C ARG A 356 1.42 -8.57 -19.25
N GLU A 357 2.00 -8.95 -18.12
CA GLU A 357 3.37 -9.48 -18.07
C GLU A 357 3.44 -10.94 -18.56
N LEU A 358 2.50 -11.79 -18.13
CA LEU A 358 2.63 -13.24 -18.28
C LEU A 358 1.90 -13.82 -19.49
N THR A 359 0.85 -13.17 -19.99
CA THR A 359 0.08 -13.69 -21.14
C THR A 359 0.90 -13.80 -22.43
N PRO A 360 1.82 -12.87 -22.78
CA PRO A 360 2.68 -13.04 -23.95
C PRO A 360 3.62 -14.24 -23.80
N THR A 361 4.22 -14.38 -22.61
CA THR A 361 5.17 -15.46 -22.29
C THR A 361 4.49 -16.83 -22.29
N LEU A 362 3.25 -16.91 -21.81
CA LEU A 362 2.49 -18.16 -21.71
C LEU A 362 1.65 -18.47 -22.96
N HIS A 363 1.66 -17.57 -23.96
CA HIS A 363 0.86 -17.67 -25.19
C HIS A 363 -0.64 -17.80 -24.89
N ILE A 364 -1.14 -16.94 -23.99
CA ILE A 364 -2.55 -16.81 -23.64
C ILE A 364 -3.14 -15.68 -24.49
N PRO A 365 -4.26 -15.90 -25.21
CA PRO A 365 -4.87 -14.90 -26.09
C PRO A 365 -5.66 -13.85 -25.28
N TRP A 366 -4.97 -13.10 -24.43
CA TRP A 366 -5.58 -12.05 -23.63
C TRP A 366 -5.45 -10.70 -24.34
N SER A 367 -6.59 -10.09 -24.67
CA SER A 367 -6.62 -8.73 -25.18
C SER A 367 -6.49 -7.76 -24.02
N VAL A 368 -5.46 -6.89 -24.06
CA VAL A 368 -5.26 -5.87 -23.04
C VAL A 368 -6.51 -4.98 -22.99
N PRO A 369 -7.29 -4.97 -21.90
CA PRO A 369 -8.47 -4.13 -21.81
C PRO A 369 -8.04 -2.68 -21.88
N PHE A 370 -8.77 -1.86 -22.63
CA PHE A 370 -8.58 -0.42 -22.69
C PHE A 370 -8.74 0.15 -21.27
N GLN A 371 -7.63 0.47 -20.61
CA GLN A 371 -7.62 1.09 -19.30
C GLN A 371 -7.73 2.61 -19.48
N LEU A 372 -8.88 3.18 -19.10
CA LEU A 372 -9.06 4.63 -18.93
C LEU A 372 -8.09 5.25 -17.91
N ASP A 373 -7.39 4.42 -17.12
CA ASP A 373 -6.42 4.82 -16.11
C ASP A 373 -4.96 4.87 -16.60
N ASP A 374 -4.66 4.45 -17.84
CA ASP A 374 -3.48 5.00 -18.50
C ASP A 374 -3.85 6.46 -18.81
N PRO A 375 -3.24 7.46 -18.14
CA PRO A 375 -3.54 8.84 -18.46
C PRO A 375 -3.32 8.99 -19.96
N PRO A 376 -4.27 9.53 -20.74
CA PRO A 376 -4.04 9.74 -22.15
C PRO A 376 -2.77 10.58 -22.24
N ILE A 377 -1.71 10.00 -22.82
CA ILE A 377 -0.51 10.74 -23.18
C ILE A 377 -0.94 11.57 -24.38
N VAL A 378 -1.67 12.65 -24.11
CA VAL A 378 -1.88 13.70 -25.09
C VAL A 378 -0.56 14.46 -25.12
N PRO A 379 0.18 14.48 -26.25
CA PRO A 379 1.37 15.32 -26.37
C PRO A 379 0.90 16.76 -26.21
N THR A 380 1.12 17.34 -25.02
CA THR A 380 0.98 18.78 -24.85
C THR A 380 2.28 19.42 -25.30
N THR A 381 2.21 20.58 -25.94
CA THR A 381 3.36 21.37 -26.39
C THR A 381 4.35 21.74 -25.27
N PHE A 382 4.04 21.42 -24.00
CA PHE A 382 4.80 21.77 -22.81
C PHE A 382 5.02 20.63 -21.79
N GLY A 383 4.72 19.36 -22.13
CA GLY A 383 5.18 18.20 -21.34
C GLY A 383 4.58 18.01 -19.94
N LYS A 384 3.37 18.50 -19.64
CA LYS A 384 2.69 18.27 -18.36
C LYS A 384 1.56 17.22 -18.49
N MET A 385 1.49 16.30 -17.53
CA MET A 385 0.38 15.32 -17.41
C MET A 385 -0.95 16.02 -17.09
N MET A 386 -2.03 15.57 -17.73
CA MET A 386 -3.40 16.06 -17.50
C MET A 386 -4.07 15.24 -16.38
N GLU A 387 -4.86 15.90 -15.53
CA GLU A 387 -5.64 15.27 -14.46
C GLU A 387 -7.12 15.61 -14.64
N LEU A 388 -8.00 14.61 -14.62
CA LEU A 388 -9.44 14.83 -14.60
C LEU A 388 -9.85 15.41 -13.24
N ARG A 389 -10.20 16.71 -13.22
CA ARG A 389 -10.60 17.43 -11.99
C ARG A 389 -12.07 17.31 -11.67
N CYS A 390 -12.92 17.27 -12.69
CA CYS A 390 -14.35 17.10 -12.55
C CYS A 390 -14.94 16.55 -13.84
N VAL A 391 -16.10 15.90 -13.72
CA VAL A 391 -16.97 15.58 -14.84
C VAL A 391 -18.23 16.42 -14.66
N VAL A 392 -18.54 17.25 -15.66
CA VAL A 392 -19.79 18.02 -15.70
C VAL A 392 -20.70 17.34 -16.70
N ALA A 393 -21.76 16.71 -16.21
CA ALA A 393 -22.82 16.17 -17.05
C ALA A 393 -23.96 17.18 -17.15
N VAL A 394 -24.26 17.64 -18.37
CA VAL A 394 -25.43 18.48 -18.64
C VAL A 394 -26.50 17.61 -19.27
N ILE A 395 -27.58 17.37 -18.53
CA ILE A 395 -28.74 16.63 -19.03
C ILE A 395 -29.83 17.65 -19.37
N ARG A 396 -30.24 17.67 -20.64
CA ARG A 396 -31.34 18.50 -21.12
C ARG A 396 -32.55 17.61 -21.38
N HIS A 397 -33.66 17.88 -20.72
CA HIS A 397 -34.93 17.26 -21.08
C HIS A 397 -35.41 17.86 -22.41
N GLY A 398 -35.62 17.00 -23.41
CA GLY A 398 -36.35 17.35 -24.63
C GLY A 398 -37.81 17.68 -24.27
N ARG A 399 -38.38 18.67 -24.97
CA ARG A 399 -39.76 19.13 -24.75
C ARG A 399 -40.79 18.04 -24.99
#